data_AF-A0A5R8Y243-F1
#
_entry.id   AF-A0A5R8Y243-F1
#
_cell.length_a   1.000
_cell.length_b   1.000
_cell.length_c   1.000
_cell.angle_alpha   90.00
_cell.angle_beta   90.00
_cell.angle_gamma   90.00
#
_symmetry.space_group_name_H-M   'P 1'
#
loop_
_entity.id
_entity.type
_entity.pdbx_description
1 polymer ?
#
loop_
_entity_poly.entity_id
_entity_poly.type
_entity_poly.pdbx_seq_one_letter_code
_entity_poly.pdbx_strand_id
1 'polypeptide(L)' 'MEDLKNKKICECGEKTIQEAVNIFQGTDLPYKKAKKLVTGCSKTCCRKPLMALYNMVDFGFIDYEEISFLIDAMNDRLKG' A
#
# COMPACT_ATOMS: atom_id res chain seq x y z
N MET A 1 -17.43 3.92 -3.33
CA MET A 1 -16.30 4.30 -2.44
C MET A 1 -15.85 3.15 -1.53
N GLU A 2 -16.73 2.23 -1.10
CA GLU A 2 -16.34 1.06 -0.29
C GLU A 2 -15.38 0.08 -0.98
N ASP A 3 -15.42 -0.03 -2.32
CA ASP A 3 -14.59 -0.96 -3.08
C ASP A 3 -13.07 -0.64 -3.07
N LEU A 4 -12.71 0.64 -2.98
CA LEU A 4 -11.31 1.04 -3.08
C LEU A 4 -10.50 0.54 -1.88
N LYS A 5 -11.08 0.61 -0.68
CA LYS A 5 -10.44 0.19 0.58
C LYS A 5 -10.07 -1.31 0.59
N ASN A 6 -10.89 -2.12 -0.07
CA ASN A 6 -10.74 -3.57 -0.14
C ASN A 6 -9.83 -4.02 -1.30
N LYS A 7 -9.30 -3.09 -2.09
CA LYS A 7 -8.38 -3.41 -3.18
C LYS A 7 -7.07 -3.96 -2.62
N LYS A 8 -6.54 -5.02 -3.25
CA LYS A 8 -5.21 -5.56 -2.89
C LYS A 8 -4.13 -4.53 -3.20
N ILE A 9 -3.34 -4.14 -2.21
CA ILE A 9 -2.26 -3.15 -2.38
C ILE A 9 -1.01 -3.75 -3.03
N CYS A 10 -0.80 -5.06 -2.83
CA CYS A 10 0.38 -5.75 -3.31
C CYS A 10 0.08 -7.25 -3.46
N GLU A 11 0.52 -7.84 -4.56
CA GLU A 11 0.44 -9.28 -4.82
C GLU A 11 1.24 -10.13 -3.82
N CYS A 12 2.29 -9.58 -3.21
CA CYS A 12 3.20 -10.35 -2.35
C CYS A 12 2.65 -10.67 -0.96
N GLY A 13 1.83 -9.78 -0.39
CA GLY A 13 1.29 -9.93 0.96
C GLY A 13 -0.21 -10.13 1.00
N GLU A 14 -0.86 -10.06 -0.18
CA GLU A 14 -2.32 -10.17 -0.39
C GLU A 14 -3.21 -9.24 0.45
N LYS A 15 -2.61 -8.31 1.20
CA LYS A 15 -3.31 -7.36 2.04
C LYS A 15 -4.06 -6.33 1.21
N THR A 16 -5.18 -5.89 1.75
CA THR A 16 -5.97 -4.79 1.21
C THR A 16 -5.37 -3.42 1.57
N ILE A 17 -5.83 -2.35 0.93
CA ILE A 17 -5.46 -0.98 1.31
C ILE A 17 -5.81 -0.74 2.79
N GLN A 18 -7.00 -1.12 3.23
CA GLN A 18 -7.45 -0.90 4.61
C GLN A 18 -6.57 -1.65 5.63
N GLU A 19 -6.18 -2.90 5.34
CA GLU A 19 -5.27 -3.63 6.22
C GLU A 19 -3.89 -2.97 6.28
N ALA A 20 -3.38 -2.49 5.15
CA ALA A 20 -2.11 -1.78 5.10
C ALA A 20 -2.17 -0.46 5.90
N VAL A 21 -3.29 0.27 5.82
CA VAL A 21 -3.54 1.46 6.65
C VAL A 21 -3.49 1.11 8.12
N ASN A 22 -4.22 0.07 8.55
CA ASN A 22 -4.26 -0.33 9.97
C ASN A 22 -2.86 -0.70 10.49
N ILE A 23 -2.04 -1.35 9.66
CA ILE A 23 -0.65 -1.69 10.00
C ILE A 23 0.20 -0.42 10.12
N PHE A 24 0.07 0.51 9.19
CA PHE A 24 0.82 1.76 9.20
C PHE A 24 0.41 2.68 10.35
N GLN A 25 -0.88 2.73 10.70
CA GLN A 25 -1.37 3.50 11.85
C GLN A 25 -0.91 2.92 13.18
N GLY A 26 -0.75 1.59 13.26
CA GLY A 26 -0.31 0.91 14.48
C GLY A 26 1.21 0.77 14.61
N THR A 27 2.01 1.41 13.75
CA THR A 27 3.46 1.22 13.73
C THR A 27 4.23 2.53 13.59
N ASP A 28 5.16 2.77 14.51
CA ASP A 28 6.16 3.84 14.40
C ASP A 28 7.42 3.40 13.63
N LEU A 29 7.36 2.23 12.98
CA LEU A 29 8.49 1.68 12.27
C LEU A 29 8.76 2.47 10.98
N PRO A 30 10.03 2.65 10.59
CA PRO A 30 10.37 3.28 9.32
C PRO A 30 9.81 2.46 8.16
N TYR A 31 9.48 3.13 7.04
CA TYR A 31 8.88 2.54 5.84
C TYR A 31 9.45 1.16 5.46
N LYS A 32 10.77 0.97 5.50
CA LYS A 32 11.41 -0.30 5.12
C LYS A 32 10.92 -1.49 5.97
N LYS A 33 10.69 -1.27 7.27
CA LYS A 33 10.18 -2.28 8.20
C LYS A 33 8.65 -2.36 8.12
N ALA A 34 7.95 -1.22 8.11
CA ALA A 34 6.50 -1.17 7.99
C ALA A 34 6.01 -1.88 6.71
N LYS A 35 6.67 -1.62 5.58
CA LYS A 35 6.42 -2.31 4.31
C LYS A 35 6.50 -3.83 4.45
N LYS A 36 7.49 -4.35 5.18
CA LYS A 36 7.68 -5.80 5.36
C LYS A 36 6.51 -6.43 6.13
N LEU A 37 5.87 -5.68 7.03
CA LEU A 37 4.65 -6.12 7.74
C LEU A 37 3.44 -6.23 6.82
N VAL A 38 3.39 -5.41 5.77
CA VAL A 38 2.30 -5.43 4.78
C VAL A 38 2.55 -6.48 3.70
N THR A 39 3.76 -6.55 3.14
CA THR A 39 4.02 -7.37 1.94
C THR A 39 4.69 -8.71 2.21
N GLY A 40 5.27 -8.92 3.39
CA GLY A 40 6.12 -10.09 3.68
C GLY A 40 7.37 -10.20 2.79
N CYS A 41 7.63 -9.24 1.89
CA CYS A 41 8.67 -9.34 0.87
C CYS A 41 9.68 -8.19 0.93
N SER A 42 10.90 -8.45 0.49
CA SER A 42 11.98 -7.46 0.32
C SER A 42 12.04 -6.85 -1.08
N LYS A 43 11.22 -7.33 -2.02
CA LYS A 43 11.18 -6.86 -3.42
C LYS A 43 10.58 -5.46 -3.54
N THR A 44 10.90 -4.75 -4.63
CA THR A 44 10.43 -3.38 -4.89
C THR A 44 9.15 -3.28 -5.73
N CYS A 45 8.52 -4.41 -6.08
CA CYS A 45 7.31 -4.50 -6.92
C CYS A 45 6.22 -3.49 -6.50
N CYS A 46 5.94 -3.40 -5.20
CA CYS A 46 4.84 -2.58 -4.67
C CYS A 46 5.30 -1.24 -4.06
N ARG A 47 6.51 -0.76 -4.40
CA ARG A 47 7.13 0.39 -3.70
C ARG A 47 6.27 1.65 -3.80
N LYS A 48 5.83 2.04 -4.99
CA LYS A 48 5.08 3.29 -5.23
C LYS A 48 3.79 3.37 -4.40
N PRO A 49 2.81 2.44 -4.54
CA PRO A 49 1.56 2.52 -3.80
C PRO A 49 1.77 2.41 -2.29
N LEU A 50 2.69 1.57 -1.81
CA LEU A 50 2.95 1.43 -0.38
C LEU A 50 3.63 2.66 0.23
N MET A 51 4.54 3.30 -0.51
CA MET A 51 5.23 4.49 -0.01
C MET A 51 4.27 5.68 0.04
N ALA A 52 3.42 5.84 -0.98
CA ALA A 52 2.36 6.83 -0.97
C ALA A 52 1.39 6.60 0.20
N LEU A 53 0.92 5.36 0.40
CA LEU A 53 0.01 5.04 1.50
C LEU A 53 0.66 5.29 2.87
N TYR A 54 1.93 4.90 3.04
CA TYR A 54 2.67 5.14 4.27
C TYR A 54 2.76 6.63 4.59
N ASN A 55 3.11 7.46 3.61
CA ASN A 55 3.16 8.91 3.78
C ASN A 55 1.76 9.49 4.09
N MET A 56 0.72 9.05 3.37
CA MET A 56 -0.66 9.48 3.61
C MET A 56 -1.13 9.18 5.04
N VAL A 57 -0.79 8.00 5.55
CA VAL A 57 -1.09 7.62 6.93
C VAL A 57 -0.32 8.49 7.93
N ASP A 58 0.97 8.75 7.67
CA ASP A 58 1.82 9.63 8.49
C ASP A 58 1.27 11.08 8.54
N PHE A 59 0.79 11.59 7.40
CA PHE A 59 0.15 12.91 7.31
C PHE A 59 -1.30 12.95 7.84
N GLY A 60 -1.92 11.79 8.11
CA GLY A 60 -3.31 11.70 8.59
C GLY A 60 -4.39 11.94 7.53
N PHE A 61 -4.03 11.95 6.24
CA PHE A 61 -4.97 12.12 5.12
C PHE A 61 -4.75 11.03 4.07
N ILE A 62 -5.75 10.17 3.88
CA ILE A 62 -5.68 9.03 2.96
C ILE A 62 -6.57 9.28 1.75
N ASP A 63 -5.94 9.40 0.59
CA ASP A 63 -6.60 9.45 -0.71
C ASP A 63 -6.69 8.04 -1.31
N TYR A 64 -7.85 7.41 -1.14
CA TYR A 64 -8.09 6.06 -1.65
C TYR A 64 -8.17 5.99 -3.18
N GLU A 65 -8.51 7.09 -3.86
CA GLU A 65 -8.57 7.13 -5.33
C GLU A 65 -7.15 7.14 -5.89
N GLU A 66 -6.29 8.01 -5.36
CA GLU A 66 -4.88 8.09 -5.76
C GLU A 66 -4.15 6.76 -5.51
N ILE A 67 -4.34 6.13 -4.34
CA ILE A 67 -3.72 4.82 -4.07
C ILE A 67 -4.24 3.74 -5.01
N SER A 68 -5.55 3.73 -5.29
CA SER A 68 -6.13 2.79 -6.24
C SER A 68 -5.54 2.97 -7.65
N PHE A 69 -5.38 4.21 -8.09
CA PHE A 69 -4.75 4.54 -9.37
C PHE A 69 -3.30 4.09 -9.43
N LEU A 70 -2.52 4.32 -8.36
CA LEU A 70 -1.13 3.87 -8.28
C LEU A 70 -1.00 2.34 -8.30
N ILE A 71 -1.95 1.62 -7.70
CA ILE A 71 -2.01 0.16 -7.77
C ILE A 71 -2.29 -0.30 -9.21
N ASP A 72 -3.25 0.32 -9.89
CA ASP A 72 -3.56 -0.05 -11.28
C ASP A 72 -2.38 0.24 -12.21
N ALA A 73 -1.78 1.42 -12.11
CA ALA A 73 -0.60 1.79 -12.89
C ALA A 73 0.60 0.88 -12.61
N MET A 74 0.73 0.36 -11.38
CA MET A 74 1.74 -0.64 -11.05
C MET A 74 1.43 -1.99 -11.71
N ASN A 75 0.19 -2.48 -11.60
CA ASN A 75 -0.23 -3.75 -12.18
C ASN A 75 -0.14 -3.76 -13.70
N ASP A 76 -0.48 -2.65 -14.35
CA ASP A 76 -0.36 -2.48 -15.80
C ASP A 76 1.10 -2.65 -16.27
N ARG A 77 2.05 -2.05 -15.53
CA ARG A 77 3.49 -2.19 -15.81
C ARG A 77 4.04 -3.60 -15.58
N LEU A 78 3.37 -4.42 -14.78
CA LEU A 78 3.77 -5.81 -14.54
C LEU A 78 3.22 -6.78 -15.60
N LYS A 79 2.21 -6.35 -16.38
CA LYS A 79 1.64 -7.10 -17.49
C LYS A 79 2.37 -6.86 -18.83
N GLY A 80 3.20 -5.81 -18.89
CA GLY A 80 3.99 -5.42 -20.07
C GLY A 80 5.34 -6.12 -20.17
#